data_AF-A0A1W9SIM4-F1
#
_entry.id   AF-A0A1W9SIM4-F1
#
_cell.length_a   1.000
_cell.length_b   1.000
_cell.length_c   1.000
_cell.angle_alpha   90.00
_cell.angle_beta   90.00
_cell.angle_gamma   90.00
#
_symmetry.space_group_name_H-M   'P 1'
#
loop_
_entity.id
_entity.type
_entity.pdbx_description
1 polymer ?
#
loop_
_entity_poly.entity_id
_entity_poly.type
_entity_poly.pdbx_seq_one_letter_code
_entity_poly.pdbx_strand_id
1 'polypeptide(L)'
;MKNYLKNIVILAKKIFLLLIIFQFCRINFFIFNFEYFKEIKFFELIKIFFYGTKFDISAIVNFNFILIFLHIFPFLKKNNNFYKKFIFYLFFIVNFFLITVNLIDVEYFNFTNKRSDIDIFKLFFISNDLFFLIPQFIKDYFYILILIFIASFSLYFFHPKLKFDENKKNFFSKNDAFFSTLIFIFL
;
A
#
# COMPACT_ATOMS: atom_id res chain seq x y z
N MET A 1 -11.83 25.30 3.48
CA MET A 1 -11.81 24.99 2.03
C MET A 1 -10.42 24.85 1.38
N LYS A 2 -9.64 25.91 1.04
CA LYS A 2 -8.37 25.73 0.25
C LYS A 2 -7.37 24.73 0.87
N ASN A 3 -7.16 24.76 2.18
CA ASN A 3 -6.27 23.80 2.87
C ASN A 3 -6.85 22.38 2.97
N TYR A 4 -8.18 22.26 3.05
CA TYR A 4 -8.87 20.97 3.07
C TYR A 4 -8.76 20.26 1.71
N LEU A 5 -9.01 20.97 0.61
CA LEU A 5 -8.83 20.45 -0.75
C LEU A 5 -7.37 20.03 -1.01
N LYS A 6 -6.39 20.83 -0.56
CA LYS A 6 -4.96 20.44 -0.63
C LYS A 6 -4.71 19.10 0.06
N ASN A 7 -5.34 18.83 1.21
CA ASN A 7 -5.18 17.56 1.93
C ASN A 7 -5.76 16.37 1.20
N ILE A 8 -6.94 16.54 0.60
CA ILE A 8 -7.57 15.50 -0.21
C ILE A 8 -6.71 15.23 -1.44
N VAL A 9 -6.19 16.27 -2.12
CA VAL A 9 -5.28 16.09 -3.26
C VAL A 9 -4.01 15.34 -2.85
N ILE A 10 -3.44 15.63 -1.67
CA ILE A 10 -2.29 14.89 -1.15
C ILE A 10 -2.65 13.43 -0.87
N LEU A 11 -3.82 13.16 -0.29
CA LEU A 11 -4.30 11.80 -0.05
C LEU A 11 -4.48 11.04 -1.37
N ALA A 12 -5.11 11.65 -2.37
CA ALA A 12 -5.30 11.06 -3.69
C ALA A 12 -3.94 10.74 -4.36
N LYS A 13 -2.95 11.63 -4.25
CA LYS A 13 -1.58 11.37 -4.74
C LYS A 13 -0.91 10.19 -4.02
N LYS A 14 -1.14 10.03 -2.70
CA LYS A 14 -0.62 8.89 -1.95
C LYS A 14 -1.25 7.58 -2.42
N ILE A 15 -2.57 7.53 -2.56
CA ILE A 15 -3.29 6.35 -3.06
C ILE A 15 -2.84 6.02 -4.49
N PHE A 16 -2.70 7.03 -5.36
CA PHE A 16 -2.22 6.83 -6.72
C PHE A 16 -0.78 6.27 -6.77
N LEU A 17 0.13 6.78 -5.93
CA LEU A 17 1.48 6.23 -5.79
C LEU A 17 1.44 4.75 -5.35
N LEU A 18 0.58 4.41 -4.39
CA LEU A 18 0.41 3.03 -3.95
C LEU A 18 -0.12 2.12 -5.07
N LEU A 19 -1.06 2.60 -5.89
CA LEU A 19 -1.56 1.84 -7.04
C LEU A 19 -0.45 1.53 -8.05
N ILE A 20 0.43 2.49 -8.34
CA ILE A 20 1.59 2.26 -9.22
C ILE A 20 2.50 1.18 -8.63
N ILE A 21 2.77 1.24 -7.33
CA ILE A 21 3.65 0.28 -6.66
C ILE A 21 3.01 -1.12 -6.59
N PHE A 22 1.71 -1.22 -6.31
CA PHE A 22 0.99 -2.50 -6.32
C PHE A 22 0.94 -3.10 -7.71
N GLN A 23 0.75 -2.26 -8.73
CA GLN A 23 0.82 -2.70 -10.12
C GLN A 23 2.23 -3.19 -10.49
N PHE A 24 3.28 -2.53 -10.01
CA PHE A 24 4.65 -3.04 -10.13
C PHE A 24 4.81 -4.41 -9.47
N CYS A 25 4.27 -4.62 -8.27
CA CYS A 25 4.30 -5.94 -7.61
C CYS A 25 3.54 -6.98 -8.43
N ARG A 26 2.35 -6.66 -8.98
CA ARG A 26 1.58 -7.57 -9.83
C ARG A 26 2.32 -7.92 -11.12
N ILE A 27 2.97 -6.96 -11.76
CA ILE A 27 3.74 -7.20 -12.98
C ILE A 27 4.89 -8.17 -12.68
N ASN A 28 5.63 -7.95 -11.59
CA ASN A 28 6.67 -8.89 -11.17
C ASN A 28 6.07 -10.28 -10.91
N PHE A 29 4.98 -10.37 -10.15
CA PHE A 29 4.28 -11.62 -9.91
C PHE A 29 3.93 -12.35 -11.21
N PHE A 30 3.37 -11.63 -12.19
CA PHE A 30 3.04 -12.20 -13.50
C PHE A 30 4.27 -12.67 -14.28
N ILE A 31 5.36 -11.89 -14.29
CA ILE A 31 6.59 -12.23 -15.03
C ILE A 31 7.22 -13.51 -14.47
N PHE A 32 7.40 -13.60 -13.15
CA PHE A 32 8.05 -14.75 -12.51
C PHE A 32 7.17 -16.00 -12.50
N ASN A 33 5.85 -15.84 -12.55
CA ASN A 33 4.89 -16.94 -12.58
C ASN A 33 4.25 -17.10 -13.97
N PHE A 34 4.91 -16.63 -15.04
CA PHE A 34 4.33 -16.58 -16.39
C PHE A 34 3.87 -17.95 -16.88
N GLU A 35 4.52 -19.03 -16.44
CA GLU A 35 4.19 -20.40 -16.82
C GLU A 35 2.73 -20.77 -16.50
N TYR A 36 2.20 -20.27 -15.39
CA TYR A 36 0.81 -20.48 -14.98
C TYR A 36 -0.21 -19.66 -15.77
N PHE A 37 0.27 -18.69 -16.57
CA PHE A 37 -0.58 -17.76 -17.34
C PHE A 37 -0.44 -17.95 -18.86
N LYS A 38 0.36 -18.92 -19.34
CA LYS A 38 0.67 -19.15 -20.77
C LYS A 38 -0.58 -19.36 -21.64
N GLU A 39 -1.62 -19.98 -21.09
CA GLU A 39 -2.85 -20.31 -21.82
C GLU A 39 -3.85 -19.14 -21.91
N ILE A 40 -3.60 -18.03 -21.21
CA ILE A 40 -4.51 -16.90 -21.12
C ILE A 40 -4.34 -15.99 -22.33
N LYS A 41 -5.45 -15.65 -23.00
CA LYS A 41 -5.44 -14.73 -24.14
C LYS A 41 -5.12 -13.31 -23.69
N PHE A 42 -4.50 -12.51 -24.56
CA PHE A 42 -4.11 -11.13 -24.26
C PHE A 42 -5.27 -10.25 -23.73
N PHE A 43 -6.45 -10.32 -24.33
CA PHE A 43 -7.62 -9.55 -23.85
C PHE A 43 -8.15 -10.03 -22.50
N GLU A 44 -8.02 -11.32 -22.20
CA GLU A 44 -8.36 -11.86 -20.88
C GLU A 44 -7.33 -11.41 -19.84
N LEU A 45 -6.05 -11.38 -20.20
CA LEU A 45 -4.99 -10.84 -19.36
C LEU A 45 -5.26 -9.38 -18.97
N ILE A 46 -5.62 -8.52 -19.93
CA ILE A 46 -5.99 -7.12 -19.64
C ILE A 46 -7.17 -7.05 -18.66
N LYS A 47 -8.19 -7.90 -18.84
CA LYS A 47 -9.32 -7.96 -17.90
C LYS A 47 -8.87 -8.38 -16.50
N ILE A 48 -8.02 -9.40 -16.38
CA ILE A 48 -7.47 -9.86 -15.10
C ILE A 48 -6.73 -8.72 -14.40
N PHE A 49 -5.89 -7.99 -15.12
CA PHE A 49 -5.18 -6.84 -14.58
C PHE A 49 -6.13 -5.72 -14.15
N PHE A 50 -7.16 -5.42 -14.94
CA PHE A 50 -8.17 -4.40 -14.61
C PHE A 50 -8.98 -4.76 -13.36
N TYR A 51 -9.47 -5.99 -13.25
CA TYR A 51 -10.15 -6.47 -12.04
C TYR A 51 -9.20 -6.56 -10.85
N GLY A 52 -7.94 -6.94 -11.09
CA GLY A 52 -6.88 -6.89 -10.10
C GLY A 52 -6.67 -5.49 -9.54
N THR A 53 -6.65 -4.46 -10.37
CA THR A 53 -6.52 -3.07 -9.89
C THR A 53 -7.67 -2.69 -8.95
N LYS A 54 -8.91 -3.15 -9.21
CA LYS A 54 -10.04 -2.92 -8.29
C LYS A 54 -9.81 -3.59 -6.93
N PHE A 55 -9.28 -4.81 -6.94
CA PHE A 55 -8.90 -5.52 -5.72
C PHE A 55 -7.80 -4.77 -4.95
N ASP A 56 -6.77 -4.27 -5.63
CA ASP A 56 -5.71 -3.48 -5.00
C ASP A 56 -6.24 -2.19 -4.39
N ILE A 57 -7.16 -1.50 -5.06
CA ILE A 57 -7.81 -0.30 -4.52
C ILE A 57 -8.49 -0.64 -3.19
N SER A 58 -9.25 -1.74 -3.14
CA SER A 58 -9.90 -2.18 -1.91
C SER A 58 -8.88 -2.48 -0.81
N ALA A 59 -7.79 -3.19 -1.13
CA ALA A 59 -6.74 -3.50 -0.17
C ALA A 59 -6.05 -2.22 0.35
N ILE A 60 -5.67 -1.31 -0.56
CA ILE A 60 -5.03 -0.03 -0.21
C ILE A 60 -5.94 0.77 0.73
N VAL A 61 -7.23 0.89 0.43
CA VAL A 61 -8.20 1.60 1.26
C VAL A 61 -8.34 0.95 2.64
N ASN A 62 -8.52 -0.36 2.70
CA ASN A 62 -8.72 -1.09 3.96
C ASN A 62 -7.50 -0.99 4.88
N PHE A 63 -6.30 -1.25 4.36
CA PHE A 63 -5.07 -1.18 5.18
C PHE A 63 -4.65 0.25 5.51
N ASN A 64 -4.97 1.23 4.66
CA ASN A 64 -4.70 2.65 4.94
C ASN A 64 -5.89 3.38 5.55
N PHE A 65 -6.91 2.68 6.06
CA PHE A 65 -8.14 3.30 6.57
C PHE A 65 -7.86 4.34 7.65
N ILE A 66 -6.96 4.05 8.59
CA ILE A 66 -6.55 4.99 9.65
C ILE A 66 -5.91 6.24 9.04
N LEU A 67 -5.05 6.07 8.04
CA LEU A 67 -4.41 7.20 7.36
C LEU A 67 -5.43 8.05 6.61
N ILE A 68 -6.36 7.41 5.89
CA ILE A 68 -7.44 8.08 5.15
C ILE A 68 -8.31 8.87 6.13
N PHE A 69 -8.71 8.24 7.25
CA PHE A 69 -9.48 8.87 8.31
C PHE A 69 -8.78 10.12 8.85
N LEU A 70 -7.48 10.04 9.19
CA LEU A 70 -6.73 11.19 9.69
C LEU A 70 -6.61 12.33 8.65
N HIS A 71 -6.52 12.00 7.37
CA HIS A 71 -6.50 12.98 6.29
C HIS A 71 -7.87 13.70 6.13
N ILE A 72 -8.97 12.95 6.25
CA ILE A 72 -10.34 13.45 6.11
C ILE A 72 -10.78 14.22 7.36
N PHE A 73 -10.42 13.76 8.55
CA PHE A 73 -10.93 14.30 9.80
C PHE A 73 -10.50 15.76 9.98
N PRO A 74 -11.47 16.69 10.16
CA PRO A 74 -11.17 18.12 10.16
C PRO A 74 -10.51 18.59 11.47
N PHE A 75 -10.79 17.99 12.63
CA PHE A 75 -10.42 18.60 13.92
C PHE A 75 -8.97 18.38 14.38
N LEU A 76 -8.11 17.77 13.56
CA LEU A 76 -6.71 17.51 13.94
C LEU A 76 -5.82 18.72 13.65
N LYS A 77 -4.88 19.02 14.56
CA LYS A 77 -3.85 20.05 14.36
C LYS A 77 -2.82 19.58 13.33
N LYS A 78 -3.19 19.62 12.04
CA LYS A 78 -2.39 19.12 10.91
C LYS A 78 -1.07 19.87 10.67
N ASN A 79 -0.93 21.08 11.24
CA ASN A 79 0.29 21.89 11.14
C ASN A 79 1.40 21.42 12.08
N ASN A 80 1.12 20.57 13.07
CA ASN A 80 2.14 20.09 14.02
C ASN A 80 3.17 19.20 13.32
N ASN A 81 4.46 19.43 13.56
CA ASN A 81 5.55 18.60 13.04
C ASN A 81 5.42 17.14 13.52
N PHE A 82 4.94 16.92 14.74
CA PHE A 82 4.66 15.57 15.25
C PHE A 82 3.60 14.86 14.41
N TYR A 83 2.52 15.58 14.03
CA TYR A 83 1.46 15.04 13.19
C TYR A 83 1.98 14.64 11.80
N LYS A 84 2.80 15.50 11.18
CA LYS A 84 3.40 15.21 9.86
C LYS A 84 4.30 13.96 9.91
N LYS A 85 5.13 13.83 10.95
CA LYS A 85 5.98 12.66 11.17
C LYS A 85 5.15 11.40 11.42
N PHE A 86 4.12 11.48 12.27
CA PHE A 86 3.23 10.36 12.54
C PHE A 86 2.55 9.82 11.28
N ILE A 87 1.96 10.70 10.46
CA ILE A 87 1.33 10.32 9.18
C ILE A 87 2.35 9.71 8.21
N PHE A 88 3.58 10.22 8.20
CA PHE A 88 4.64 9.67 7.36
C PHE A 88 5.03 8.25 7.80
N TYR A 89 5.30 8.02 9.08
CA TYR A 89 5.66 6.68 9.57
C TYR A 89 4.51 5.69 9.43
N LEU A 90 3.27 6.10 9.74
CA LEU A 90 2.08 5.28 9.55
C LEU A 90 1.94 4.86 8.08
N PHE A 91 2.08 5.81 7.14
CA PHE A 91 2.06 5.52 5.71
C PHE A 91 3.18 4.54 5.30
N PHE A 92 4.41 4.83 5.72
CA PHE A 92 5.57 4.08 5.27
C PHE A 92 5.57 2.65 5.82
N ILE A 93 5.34 2.46 7.12
CA ILE A 93 5.38 1.15 7.78
C ILE A 93 4.29 0.23 7.22
N VAL A 94 3.05 0.70 7.14
CA VAL A 94 1.93 -0.11 6.64
C VAL A 94 2.18 -0.54 5.20
N ASN A 95 2.55 0.40 4.33
CA ASN A 95 2.71 0.07 2.92
C ASN A 95 4.02 -0.68 2.63
N PHE A 96 5.08 -0.47 3.40
CA PHE A 96 6.29 -1.29 3.36
C PHE A 96 5.96 -2.76 3.63
N PHE A 97 5.16 -3.03 4.65
CA PHE A 97 4.71 -4.39 4.97
C PHE A 97 3.89 -5.00 3.82
N LEU A 98 2.92 -4.26 3.28
CA LEU A 98 2.09 -4.75 2.16
C LEU A 98 2.91 -5.03 0.89
N ILE A 99 3.88 -4.17 0.56
CA ILE A 99 4.80 -4.36 -0.57
C ILE A 99 5.62 -5.63 -0.35
N THR A 100 6.15 -5.80 0.86
CA THR A 100 6.96 -6.97 1.23
C THR A 100 6.17 -8.25 1.04
N VAL A 101 4.95 -8.32 1.58
CA VAL A 101 4.09 -9.51 1.42
C VAL A 101 3.79 -9.79 -0.05
N ASN A 102 3.42 -8.78 -0.85
CA ASN A 102 3.13 -8.96 -2.28
C ASN A 102 4.35 -9.45 -3.08
N LEU A 103 5.57 -9.05 -2.70
CA LEU A 103 6.78 -9.47 -3.39
C LEU A 103 7.30 -10.83 -2.89
N ILE A 104 7.10 -11.18 -1.62
CA ILE A 104 7.35 -12.55 -1.13
C ILE A 104 6.41 -13.56 -1.81
N ASP A 105 5.16 -13.15 -2.06
CA ASP A 105 4.17 -13.96 -2.77
C ASP A 105 4.60 -14.36 -4.18
N VAL A 106 5.53 -13.64 -4.79
CA VAL A 106 6.07 -13.97 -6.12
C VAL A 106 6.70 -15.36 -6.13
N GLU A 107 7.45 -15.72 -5.08
CA GLU A 107 8.07 -17.05 -4.97
C GLU A 107 7.25 -18.01 -4.12
N TYR A 108 6.57 -17.53 -3.09
CA TYR A 108 5.71 -18.39 -2.28
C TYR A 108 4.63 -19.10 -3.13
N PHE A 109 4.13 -18.42 -4.17
CA PHE A 109 3.18 -19.01 -5.12
C PHE A 109 3.79 -20.16 -5.91
N ASN A 110 5.05 -20.09 -6.34
CA ASN A 110 5.72 -21.19 -7.04
C ASN A 110 5.77 -22.48 -6.21
N PHE A 111 5.88 -22.36 -4.87
CA PHE A 111 5.96 -23.51 -3.98
C PHE A 111 4.60 -24.10 -3.61
N THR A 112 3.58 -23.26 -3.47
CA THR A 112 2.30 -23.67 -2.86
C THR A 112 1.11 -23.56 -3.80
N ASN A 113 1.29 -22.94 -4.98
CA ASN A 113 0.24 -22.52 -5.89
C ASN A 113 -0.87 -21.70 -5.21
N LYS A 114 -0.52 -21.05 -4.09
CA LYS A 114 -1.41 -20.22 -3.27
C LYS A 114 -0.67 -18.96 -2.88
N ARG A 115 -1.42 -17.87 -2.69
CA ARG A 115 -0.88 -16.64 -2.11
C ARG A 115 -0.87 -16.70 -0.59
N SER A 116 -0.12 -15.80 0.03
CA SER A 116 -0.05 -15.67 1.48
C SER A 116 -1.42 -15.42 2.08
N ASP A 117 -1.78 -16.29 3.03
CA ASP A 117 -2.97 -16.17 3.87
C ASP A 117 -2.61 -16.58 5.32
N ILE A 118 -3.59 -16.55 6.21
CA ILE A 118 -3.46 -16.88 7.64
C ILE A 118 -2.83 -18.25 7.87
N ASP A 119 -2.96 -19.17 6.91
CA ASP A 119 -2.36 -20.51 6.98
C ASP A 119 -0.82 -20.48 6.98
N ILE A 120 -0.18 -19.46 6.40
CA ILE A 120 1.27 -19.25 6.53
C ILE A 120 1.66 -19.07 7.98
N PHE A 121 0.90 -18.25 8.73
CA PHE A 121 1.19 -18.03 10.15
C PHE A 121 1.04 -19.32 10.96
N LYS A 122 0.05 -20.16 10.66
CA LYS A 122 -0.08 -21.48 11.29
C LYS A 122 1.15 -22.34 11.02
N LEU A 123 1.65 -22.34 9.78
CA LEU A 123 2.89 -23.04 9.41
C LEU A 123 4.07 -22.53 10.26
N PHE A 124 4.25 -21.20 10.36
CA PHE A 124 5.29 -20.55 11.16
C PHE A 124 5.22 -20.87 12.66
N PHE A 125 4.03 -20.94 13.24
CA PHE A 125 3.88 -21.23 14.68
C PHE A 125 3.99 -22.72 15.01
N ILE A 126 3.69 -23.62 14.06
CA ILE A 126 3.72 -25.07 14.28
C ILE A 126 5.10 -25.66 13.96
N SER A 127 5.82 -25.10 12.96
CA SER A 127 7.10 -25.64 12.52
C SER A 127 8.27 -24.72 12.87
N ASN A 128 9.05 -25.12 13.89
CA ASN A 128 10.29 -24.43 14.28
C ASN A 128 11.35 -24.41 13.15
N ASP A 129 11.27 -25.35 12.21
CA ASP A 129 12.21 -25.49 11.10
C ASP A 129 12.13 -24.34 10.09
N LEU A 130 10.98 -23.65 9.99
CA LEU A 130 10.82 -22.52 9.07
C LEU A 130 11.75 -21.35 9.43
N PHE A 131 12.01 -21.10 10.71
CA PHE A 131 12.95 -20.04 11.13
C PHE A 131 14.37 -20.31 10.66
N PHE A 132 14.78 -21.58 10.55
CA PHE A 132 16.08 -21.97 10.01
C PHE A 132 16.13 -21.92 8.48
N LEU A 133 14.98 -21.97 7.81
CA LEU A 133 14.86 -21.89 6.35
C LEU A 133 14.85 -20.43 5.83
N ILE A 134 14.40 -19.46 6.63
CA ILE A 134 14.35 -18.03 6.23
C ILE A 134 15.72 -17.51 5.72
N PRO A 135 16.86 -17.73 6.41
CA PRO A 135 18.14 -17.20 5.96
C PRO A 135 18.59 -17.78 4.61
N GLN A 136 18.33 -19.07 4.40
CA GLN A 136 18.62 -19.74 3.14
C GLN A 136 17.70 -19.21 2.02
N PHE A 137 16.41 -19.04 2.30
CA PHE A 137 15.45 -18.44 1.37
C PHE A 137 15.86 -17.01 0.97
N ILE A 138 16.30 -16.19 1.92
CA ILE A 138 16.80 -14.84 1.64
C ILE A 138 18.00 -14.86 0.69
N LYS A 139 18.89 -15.85 0.85
CA LYS A 139 20.08 -16.01 0.02
C LYS A 139 19.71 -16.47 -1.40
N ASP A 140 18.82 -17.44 -1.52
CA ASP A 140 18.40 -18.02 -2.79
C ASP A 140 17.52 -17.04 -3.59
N TYR A 141 16.74 -16.21 -2.88
CA TYR A 141 15.81 -15.23 -3.46
C TYR A 141 16.21 -13.78 -3.19
N PHE A 142 17.52 -13.49 -3.21
CA PHE A 142 18.05 -12.15 -2.94
C PHE A 142 17.47 -11.07 -3.87
N TYR A 143 17.08 -11.43 -5.09
CA TYR A 143 16.47 -10.49 -6.02
C TYR A 143 15.11 -9.95 -5.51
N ILE A 144 14.35 -10.70 -4.69
CA ILE A 144 13.12 -10.20 -4.04
C ILE A 144 13.46 -9.04 -3.11
N LEU A 145 14.55 -9.13 -2.34
CA LEU A 145 14.99 -8.04 -1.48
C LEU A 145 15.33 -6.78 -2.29
N ILE A 146 15.93 -6.95 -3.47
CA ILE A 146 16.20 -5.84 -4.39
C ILE A 146 14.87 -5.21 -4.86
N LEU A 147 13.87 -6.01 -5.23
CA LEU A 147 12.56 -5.50 -5.63
C LEU A 147 11.85 -4.77 -4.48
N ILE A 148 11.90 -5.31 -3.26
CA ILE A 148 11.36 -4.68 -2.05
C ILE A 148 12.07 -3.35 -1.81
N PHE A 149 13.39 -3.33 -1.93
CA PHE A 149 14.19 -2.12 -1.76
C PHE A 149 13.81 -1.06 -2.80
N ILE A 150 13.73 -1.41 -4.08
CA ILE A 150 13.33 -0.48 -5.16
C ILE A 150 11.93 0.08 -4.92
N ALA A 151 10.95 -0.78 -4.61
CA ALA A 151 9.57 -0.39 -4.37
C ALA A 151 9.44 0.51 -3.13
N SER A 152 10.12 0.17 -2.04
CA SER A 152 10.12 0.92 -0.78
C SER A 152 10.88 2.24 -0.90
N PHE A 153 11.99 2.25 -1.64
CA PHE A 153 12.75 3.46 -1.95
C PHE A 153 11.92 4.41 -2.81
N SER A 154 11.23 3.89 -3.84
CA SER A 154 10.27 4.64 -4.64
C SER A 154 9.15 5.23 -3.77
N LEU A 155 8.58 4.42 -2.86
CA LEU A 155 7.57 4.87 -1.88
C LEU A 155 8.07 6.04 -1.02
N TYR A 156 9.32 5.95 -0.53
CA TYR A 156 9.94 7.00 0.28
C TYR A 156 10.22 8.27 -0.54
N PHE A 157 10.82 8.12 -1.71
CA PHE A 157 11.30 9.23 -2.54
C PHE A 157 10.15 10.04 -3.16
N PHE A 158 9.14 9.35 -3.71
CA PHE A 158 7.99 9.98 -4.35
C PHE A 158 6.86 10.34 -3.36
N HIS A 159 7.07 10.15 -2.06
CA HIS A 159 6.07 10.42 -1.03
C HIS A 159 5.55 11.87 -1.10
N PRO A 160 4.24 12.09 -1.34
CA PRO A 160 3.64 13.43 -1.30
C PRO A 160 3.70 14.05 0.11
N LYS A 161 4.56 15.06 0.28
CA LYS A 161 4.76 15.75 1.58
C LYS A 161 3.59 16.66 1.94
N LEU A 162 3.22 16.66 3.23
CA LEU A 162 2.25 17.58 3.81
C LEU A 162 2.83 19.01 3.91
N LYS A 163 2.47 19.89 2.97
CA LYS A 163 2.83 21.32 3.00
C LYS A 163 1.64 22.14 3.50
N PHE A 164 1.70 22.55 4.77
CA PHE A 164 0.74 23.47 5.36
C PHE A 164 1.39 24.81 5.64
N ASP A 165 0.69 25.91 5.34
CA ASP A 165 1.10 27.26 5.72
C ASP A 165 0.98 27.41 7.24
N GLU A 166 2.11 27.56 7.93
CA GLU A 166 2.18 27.66 9.39
C GLU A 166 1.48 28.92 9.92
N ASN A 167 1.41 29.98 9.10
CA ASN A 167 0.86 31.28 9.47
C ASN A 167 -0.68 31.39 9.34
N LYS A 168 -1.37 30.37 8.81
CA LYS A 168 -2.84 30.38 8.72
C LYS A 168 -3.43 29.48 9.79
N LYS A 169 -4.12 30.07 10.77
CA LYS A 169 -5.01 29.33 11.67
C LYS A 169 -6.04 28.59 10.80
N ASN A 170 -5.99 27.26 10.80
CA ASN A 170 -6.95 26.42 10.11
C ASN A 170 -8.30 26.52 10.84
N PHE A 171 -9.06 27.57 10.56
CA PHE A 171 -10.48 27.60 10.92
C PHE A 171 -11.20 26.66 9.96
N PHE A 172 -11.62 25.51 10.47
CA PHE A 172 -12.48 24.58 9.74
C PHE A 172 -13.88 25.17 9.67
N SER A 173 -14.42 25.27 8.45
CA SER A 173 -15.82 25.67 8.26
C SER A 173 -16.74 24.47 8.50
N LYS A 174 -18.00 24.72 8.89
CA LYS A 174 -19.05 23.67 8.98
C LYS A 174 -19.15 22.86 7.67
N ASN A 175 -18.92 23.49 6.53
CA ASN A 175 -18.94 22.85 5.22
C ASN A 175 -17.82 21.81 5.07
N ASP A 176 -16.60 22.08 5.57
CA ASP A 176 -15.49 21.13 5.50
C ASP A 176 -15.80 19.85 6.33
N ALA A 177 -16.53 19.99 7.44
CA ALA A 177 -16.98 18.85 8.24
C ALA A 177 -18.06 18.03 7.51
N PHE A 178 -19.04 18.69 6.89
CA PHE A 178 -20.08 18.01 6.09
C PHE A 178 -19.50 17.23 4.90
N PHE A 179 -18.56 17.82 4.16
CA PHE A 179 -17.86 17.11 3.07
C PHE A 179 -17.06 15.92 3.59
N SER A 180 -16.40 16.06 4.73
CA SER A 180 -15.63 14.97 5.34
C SER A 180 -16.50 13.79 5.75
N THR A 181 -17.69 14.04 6.30
CA THR A 181 -18.65 12.99 6.65
C THR A 181 -19.22 12.31 5.41
N LEU A 182 -19.46 13.08 4.33
CA LEU A 182 -19.94 12.51 3.07
C LEU A 182 -18.90 11.56 2.47
N ILE A 183 -17.64 12.00 2.35
CA ILE A 183 -16.55 11.18 1.81
C ILE A 183 -16.36 9.91 2.65
N PHE A 184 -16.48 10.00 3.97
CA PHE A 184 -16.33 8.84 4.86
C PHE A 184 -17.47 7.81 4.72
N ILE A 185 -18.70 8.24 4.41
CA ILE A 185 -19.84 7.33 4.18
C ILE A 185 -19.71 6.58 2.84
N PHE A 186 -19.06 7.19 1.85
CA PHE A 186 -18.87 6.62 0.51
C PHE A 186 -17.56 5.83 0.34
N LEU A 187 -16.73 5.74 1.39
CA LEU A 187 -15.48 4.98 1.46
C LEU A 187 -15.73 3.57 2.00
#